data_AF-A0A8J6NKH0-F1
#
_entry.id   AF-A0A8J6NKH0-F1
#
_cell.length_a   1.000
_cell.length_b   1.000
_cell.length_c   1.000
_cell.angle_alpha   90.00
_cell.angle_beta   90.00
_cell.angle_gamma   90.00
#
_symmetry.space_group_name_H-M   'P 1'
#
loop_
_entity.id
_entity.type
_entity.pdbx_description
1 polymer ?
#
loop_
_entity_poly.entity_id
_entity_poly.type
_entity_poly.pdbx_seq_one_letter_code
_entity_poly.pdbx_strand_id
1 'polypeptide(L)'
;MSTKIICIANQKGGVGKTTTAVSLAHGLAIRGKQVLLVDLDPQGQSATALGRNPESGVFYLLTMGNSPQESSFVQSWVRSSGRDGLYLYPGDQQTMAAQTVLNAQNQPVSSIRTALKPFFKEGLHYIIFDTAPSVGGIQERAVWASDLVIVPTATEFLSAEGVGKVAYMMNILQQKKGWKGALLGILPTFYDAQTRESKITNTALKERFGESVLDPIHRATILRECAASGKTIFEYDEKCRSAEEYMSLTKQVLKF
;
A
#
# COMPACT_ATOMS: atom_id res chain seq x y z
N MET A 1 0.56 -1.89 -21.88
CA MET A 1 -0.45 -1.89 -20.78
C MET A 1 -0.30 -0.60 -20.00
N SER A 2 -1.39 0.02 -19.57
CA SER A 2 -1.34 1.19 -18.67
C SER A 2 -0.89 0.75 -17.27
N THR A 3 -0.02 1.52 -16.63
CA THR A 3 0.38 1.31 -15.23
C THR A 3 -0.84 1.22 -14.32
N LYS A 4 -0.91 0.20 -13.46
CA LYS A 4 -1.98 0.02 -12.47
C LYS A 4 -1.54 0.54 -11.10
N ILE A 5 -2.38 1.30 -10.42
CA ILE A 5 -2.08 1.80 -9.08
C ILE A 5 -2.93 1.07 -8.04
N ILE A 6 -2.27 0.50 -7.02
CA ILE A 6 -2.92 -0.23 -5.93
C ILE A 6 -2.58 0.43 -4.59
N CYS A 7 -3.60 0.82 -3.83
CA CYS A 7 -3.43 1.39 -2.49
C CYS A 7 -3.61 0.34 -1.40
N ILE A 8 -2.66 0.25 -0.48
CA ILE A 8 -2.83 -0.50 0.76
C ILE A 8 -3.29 0.47 1.85
N ALA A 9 -4.58 0.44 2.18
CA ALA A 9 -5.21 1.45 3.04
C ALA A 9 -5.97 0.84 4.22
N ASN A 10 -5.74 1.40 5.41
CA ASN A 10 -6.58 1.22 6.59
C ASN A 10 -6.27 2.34 7.59
N GLN A 11 -7.30 2.88 8.24
CA GLN A 11 -7.16 3.90 9.28
C GLN A 11 -6.67 3.32 10.62
N LYS A 12 -6.71 1.99 10.80
CA LYS A 12 -6.13 1.34 11.98
C LYS A 12 -4.61 1.11 11.80
N GLY A 13 -3.84 1.44 12.83
CA GLY A 13 -2.41 1.13 12.91
C GLY A 13 -2.15 -0.37 13.14
N GLY A 14 -0.96 -0.84 12.76
CA GLY A 14 -0.54 -2.22 13.09
C GLY A 14 -1.29 -3.36 12.38
N VAL A 15 -2.11 -3.07 11.36
CA VAL A 15 -2.90 -4.09 10.61
C VAL A 15 -2.13 -4.82 9.49
N GLY A 16 -0.83 -4.57 9.34
CA GLY A 16 0.01 -5.19 8.31
C GLY A 16 0.03 -4.48 6.95
N LYS A 17 -0.17 -3.15 6.91
CA LYS A 17 -0.13 -2.34 5.67
C LYS A 17 1.23 -2.42 4.97
N THR A 18 2.30 -1.98 5.63
CA THR A 18 3.66 -2.02 5.09
C THR A 18 4.09 -3.43 4.70
N THR A 19 3.85 -4.43 5.57
CA THR A 19 4.19 -5.83 5.27
C THR A 19 3.46 -6.32 4.02
N THR A 20 2.20 -5.94 3.83
CA THR A 20 1.42 -6.28 2.64
C THR A 20 1.92 -5.52 1.42
N ALA A 21 2.20 -4.21 1.52
CA ALA A 21 2.69 -3.39 0.42
C ALA A 21 4.04 -3.91 -0.10
N VAL A 22 4.99 -4.15 0.80
CA VAL A 22 6.33 -4.68 0.48
C VAL A 22 6.24 -6.09 -0.10
N SER A 23 5.50 -6.99 0.55
CA SER A 23 5.36 -8.38 0.07
C SER A 23 4.64 -8.43 -1.28
N LEU A 24 3.55 -7.70 -1.47
CA LEU A 24 2.86 -7.67 -2.76
C LEU A 24 3.75 -7.08 -3.86
N ALA A 25 4.45 -5.98 -3.58
CA ALA A 25 5.32 -5.34 -4.55
C ALA A 25 6.45 -6.28 -4.99
N HIS A 26 7.10 -6.98 -4.05
CA HIS A 26 8.12 -7.95 -4.39
C HIS A 26 7.56 -9.19 -5.08
N GLY A 27 6.39 -9.69 -4.66
CA GLY A 27 5.72 -10.81 -5.33
C GLY A 27 5.39 -10.51 -6.79
N LEU A 28 4.92 -9.29 -7.09
CA LEU A 28 4.69 -8.84 -8.46
C LEU A 28 5.99 -8.75 -9.26
N ALA A 29 7.08 -8.27 -8.65
CA ALA A 29 8.39 -8.21 -9.28
C ALA A 29 8.95 -9.60 -9.62
N ILE A 30 8.84 -10.57 -8.70
CA ILE A 30 9.15 -12.00 -8.94
C ILE A 30 8.35 -12.56 -10.13
N ARG A 31 7.14 -12.04 -10.37
CA ARG A 31 6.29 -12.39 -11.52
C ARG A 31 6.61 -11.59 -12.79
N GLY A 32 7.80 -10.99 -12.87
CA GLY A 32 8.31 -10.28 -14.03
C GLY A 32 7.68 -8.89 -14.24
N LYS A 33 7.04 -8.32 -13.22
CA LYS A 33 6.47 -6.97 -13.31
C LYS A 33 7.48 -5.92 -12.87
N GLN A 34 7.42 -4.73 -13.48
CA GLN A 34 8.16 -3.57 -13.00
C GLN A 34 7.23 -2.84 -12.03
N VAL A 35 7.68 -2.66 -10.80
CA VAL A 35 6.85 -2.20 -9.68
C VAL A 35 7.54 -1.04 -8.99
N LEU A 36 6.80 0.04 -8.75
CA LEU A 36 7.23 1.15 -7.91
C LEU A 36 6.44 1.11 -6.60
N LEU A 37 7.11 0.80 -5.50
CA LEU A 37 6.55 0.95 -4.15
C LEU A 37 6.75 2.39 -3.69
N VAL A 38 5.68 3.11 -3.39
CA VAL A 38 5.72 4.49 -2.91
C VAL A 38 5.29 4.50 -1.44
N ASP A 39 6.20 4.95 -0.57
CA ASP A 39 6.00 4.94 0.89
C ASP A 39 5.37 6.25 1.36
N LEU A 40 4.04 6.30 1.44
CA LEU A 40 3.31 7.47 1.92
C LEU A 40 3.17 7.49 3.45
N ASP A 41 3.78 6.55 4.18
CA ASP A 41 3.82 6.57 5.64
C ASP A 41 5.01 7.42 6.12
N PRO A 42 4.78 8.47 6.93
CA PRO A 42 5.88 9.25 7.48
C PRO A 42 6.87 8.46 8.36
N GLN A 43 6.55 7.23 8.74
CA GLN A 43 7.49 6.34 9.43
C GLN A 43 8.57 5.75 8.50
N GLY A 44 8.40 5.82 7.17
CA GLY A 44 9.39 5.34 6.20
C GLY A 44 9.68 3.84 6.27
N GLN A 45 8.72 3.05 6.75
CA GLN A 45 8.95 1.64 7.09
C GLN A 45 9.14 0.75 5.85
N SER A 46 8.65 1.15 4.67
CA SER A 46 8.89 0.37 3.45
C SER A 46 10.36 0.36 3.07
N ALA A 47 11.09 1.46 3.28
CA ALA A 47 12.52 1.52 3.04
C ALA A 47 13.27 0.56 3.96
N THR A 48 13.02 0.65 5.26
CA THR A 48 13.64 -0.21 6.28
C THR A 48 13.37 -1.69 6.01
N ALA A 49 12.12 -2.05 5.68
CA ALA A 49 11.73 -3.43 5.36
C ALA A 49 12.44 -3.99 4.12
N LEU A 50 12.92 -3.13 3.22
CA LEU A 50 13.69 -3.48 2.03
C LEU A 50 15.21 -3.41 2.25
N GLY A 51 15.68 -3.12 3.46
CA GLY A 51 17.11 -2.95 3.77
C GLY A 51 17.68 -1.64 3.23
N ARG A 52 16.84 -0.61 3.13
CA ARG A 52 17.18 0.74 2.66
C ARG A 52 16.91 1.76 3.76
N ASN A 53 17.44 2.96 3.58
CA ASN A 53 17.18 4.08 4.48
C ASN A 53 15.93 4.85 4.03
N PRO A 54 15.09 5.31 4.96
CA PRO A 54 14.09 6.32 4.68
C PRO A 54 14.72 7.58 4.08
N GLU A 55 14.04 8.22 3.13
CA GLU A 55 14.47 9.46 2.50
C GLU A 55 13.23 10.32 2.18
N SER A 56 13.42 11.63 2.00
CA SER A 56 12.32 12.59 1.85
C SER A 56 11.69 12.62 0.44
N GLY A 57 11.81 11.54 -0.35
CA GLY A 57 11.32 11.49 -1.72
C GLY A 57 9.84 11.86 -1.84
N VAL A 58 8.99 11.26 -0.99
CA VAL A 58 7.54 11.54 -0.94
C VAL A 58 7.23 12.98 -0.59
N PHE A 59 8.00 13.63 0.28
CA PHE A 59 7.82 15.07 0.54
C PHE A 59 7.92 15.87 -0.76
N TYR A 60 8.95 15.62 -1.58
CA TYR A 60 9.13 16.29 -2.86
C TYR A 60 8.08 15.91 -3.90
N LEU A 61 7.65 14.64 -3.95
CA LEU A 61 6.55 14.22 -4.83
C LEU A 61 5.28 15.02 -4.55
N LEU A 62 4.92 15.15 -3.28
CA LEU A 62 3.68 15.79 -2.85
C LEU A 62 3.73 17.32 -3.01
N THR A 63 4.88 17.94 -2.77
CA THR A 63 5.02 19.41 -2.77
C THR A 63 5.47 19.99 -4.11
N MET A 64 6.19 19.23 -4.92
CA MET A 64 6.78 19.70 -6.19
C MET A 64 6.31 18.91 -7.42
N GLY A 65 5.73 17.71 -7.25
CA GLY A 65 5.40 16.81 -8.36
C GLY A 65 4.36 17.32 -9.36
N ASN A 66 3.61 18.37 -9.03
CA ASN A 66 2.67 19.00 -9.96
C ASN A 66 3.30 20.13 -10.81
N SER A 67 4.58 20.46 -10.57
CA SER A 67 5.33 21.43 -11.37
C SER A 67 6.07 20.71 -12.51
N PRO A 68 5.76 21.00 -13.80
CA PRO A 68 6.46 20.39 -14.93
C PRO A 68 7.98 20.61 -14.89
N GLN A 69 8.44 21.76 -14.38
CA GLN A 69 9.84 22.12 -14.26
C GLN A 69 10.59 21.23 -13.26
N GLU A 70 9.90 20.73 -12.24
CA GLU A 70 10.46 19.87 -11.19
C GLU A 70 10.37 18.37 -11.54
N SER A 71 9.77 18.03 -12.69
CA SER A 71 9.47 16.63 -13.02
C SER A 71 10.71 15.73 -13.05
N SER A 72 11.85 16.23 -13.54
CA SER A 72 13.12 15.50 -13.55
C SER A 72 13.68 15.30 -12.15
N PHE A 73 13.57 16.32 -11.29
CA PHE A 73 14.00 16.24 -9.90
C PHE A 73 13.17 15.21 -9.13
N VAL A 74 11.84 15.26 -9.26
CA VAL A 74 10.93 14.31 -8.61
C VAL A 74 11.19 12.88 -9.09
N GLN A 75 11.42 12.65 -10.39
CA GLN A 75 11.77 11.32 -10.89
C GLN A 75 13.13 10.82 -10.38
N SER A 76 14.08 11.72 -10.10
CA SER A 76 15.40 11.35 -9.57
C SER A 76 15.36 10.72 -8.16
N TRP A 77 14.23 10.82 -7.46
CA TRP A 77 14.02 10.20 -6.14
C TRP A 77 13.68 8.71 -6.19
N VAL A 78 13.48 8.12 -7.37
CA VAL A 78 13.36 6.67 -7.49
C VAL A 78 14.66 6.01 -7.05
N ARG A 79 14.55 5.02 -6.17
CA ARG A 79 15.66 4.22 -5.66
C ARG A 79 15.52 2.78 -6.12
N SER A 80 16.65 2.13 -6.35
CA SER A 80 16.67 0.66 -6.44
C SER A 80 16.32 0.08 -5.07
N SER A 81 15.43 -0.92 -5.06
CA SER A 81 15.19 -1.69 -3.83
C SER A 81 16.30 -2.72 -3.56
N GLY A 82 17.15 -3.02 -4.54
CA GLY A 82 18.07 -4.17 -4.53
C GLY A 82 17.47 -5.46 -5.07
N ARG A 83 16.25 -5.41 -5.61
CA ARG A 83 15.55 -6.56 -6.19
C ARG A 83 15.12 -6.19 -7.60
N ASP A 84 15.36 -7.09 -8.54
CA ASP A 84 15.06 -6.85 -9.95
C ASP A 84 13.57 -6.61 -10.16
N GLY A 85 13.23 -5.58 -10.92
CA GLY A 85 11.85 -5.18 -11.18
C GLY A 85 11.13 -4.51 -10.02
N LEU A 86 11.78 -4.29 -8.86
CA LEU A 86 11.21 -3.55 -7.73
C LEU A 86 12.00 -2.27 -7.44
N TYR A 87 11.29 -1.15 -7.51
CA TYR A 87 11.80 0.18 -7.19
C TYR A 87 11.08 0.75 -5.97
N LEU A 88 11.77 1.64 -5.26
CA LEU A 88 11.25 2.34 -4.10
C LEU A 88 11.19 3.85 -4.40
N TYR A 89 10.06 4.46 -4.11
CA TYR A 89 9.94 5.90 -3.95
C TYR A 89 9.84 6.19 -2.44
N PRO A 90 10.94 6.57 -1.79
CA PRO A 90 11.06 6.55 -0.34
C PRO A 90 10.27 7.69 0.31
N GLY A 91 9.77 7.44 1.51
CA GLY A 91 9.18 8.43 2.40
C GLY A 91 9.89 8.43 3.75
N ASP A 92 9.76 9.54 4.46
CA ASP A 92 10.25 9.74 5.82
C ASP A 92 9.32 10.70 6.59
N GLN A 93 9.76 11.11 7.77
CA GLN A 93 9.02 12.03 8.65
C GLN A 93 8.60 13.35 7.97
N GLN A 94 9.32 13.81 6.94
CA GLN A 94 8.95 15.04 6.21
C GLN A 94 7.62 14.89 5.46
N THR A 95 7.15 13.67 5.21
CA THR A 95 5.81 13.41 4.66
C THR A 95 4.70 14.05 5.51
N MET A 96 4.90 14.19 6.83
CA MET A 96 3.97 14.96 7.68
C MET A 96 3.97 16.46 7.32
N ALA A 97 5.14 17.04 7.06
CA ALA A 97 5.23 18.43 6.64
C ALA A 97 4.59 18.66 5.26
N ALA A 98 4.73 17.70 4.33
CA ALA A 98 4.05 17.76 3.05
C ALA A 98 2.52 17.83 3.20
N GLN A 99 1.95 17.13 4.17
CA GLN A 99 0.51 17.22 4.45
C GLN A 99 0.07 18.65 4.77
N THR A 100 0.84 19.36 5.60
CA THR A 100 0.58 20.76 5.94
C THR A 100 0.67 21.66 4.71
N VAL A 101 1.69 21.45 3.86
CA VAL A 101 1.85 22.19 2.60
C VAL A 101 0.67 21.97 1.64
N LEU A 102 0.28 20.70 1.43
CA LEU A 102 -0.85 20.35 0.58
C LEU A 102 -2.15 21.04 1.02
N ASN A 103 -2.38 21.10 2.34
CA ASN A 103 -3.56 21.72 2.92
C ASN A 103 -3.51 23.25 2.78
N ALA A 104 -2.37 23.87 3.10
CA ALA A 104 -2.19 25.32 2.96
C ALA A 104 -2.36 25.80 1.51
N GLN A 105 -1.92 24.99 0.55
CA GLN A 105 -2.05 25.27 -0.88
C GLN A 105 -3.41 24.85 -1.48
N ASN A 106 -4.34 24.31 -0.68
CA ASN A 106 -5.62 23.78 -1.14
C ASN A 106 -5.49 22.79 -2.33
N GLN A 107 -4.44 21.96 -2.30
CA GLN A 107 -4.15 21.02 -3.38
C GLN A 107 -5.33 20.04 -3.55
N PRO A 108 -5.80 19.80 -4.79
CA PRO A 108 -6.96 18.96 -5.03
C PRO A 108 -6.69 17.51 -4.62
N VAL A 109 -7.76 16.73 -4.43
CA VAL A 109 -7.65 15.31 -4.09
C VAL A 109 -6.91 14.50 -5.18
N SER A 110 -6.86 15.04 -6.39
CA SER A 110 -6.18 14.49 -7.56
C SER A 110 -4.67 14.76 -7.64
N SER A 111 -4.11 15.50 -6.69
CA SER A 111 -2.73 15.98 -6.75
C SER A 111 -1.70 14.83 -6.82
N ILE A 112 -1.88 13.75 -6.06
CA ILE A 112 -0.97 12.59 -6.09
C ILE A 112 -0.99 11.91 -7.46
N ARG A 113 -2.18 11.67 -8.04
CA ARG A 113 -2.28 11.04 -9.37
C ARG A 113 -1.65 11.90 -10.46
N THR A 114 -1.78 13.22 -10.34
CA THR A 114 -1.19 14.17 -11.28
C THR A 114 0.33 14.16 -11.16
N ALA A 115 0.86 14.19 -9.94
CA ALA A 115 2.29 14.09 -9.67
C ALA A 115 2.92 12.76 -10.15
N LEU A 116 2.12 11.70 -10.27
CA LEU A 116 2.58 10.40 -10.77
C LEU A 116 2.53 10.24 -12.30
N LYS A 117 1.90 11.17 -13.04
CA LYS A 117 1.86 11.10 -14.51
C LYS A 117 3.22 10.90 -15.17
N PRO A 118 4.32 11.55 -14.72
CA PRO A 118 5.65 11.33 -15.31
C PRO A 118 6.18 9.89 -15.18
N PHE A 119 5.63 9.10 -14.25
CA PHE A 119 6.03 7.71 -14.01
C PHE A 119 5.26 6.71 -14.87
N PHE A 120 4.17 7.10 -15.54
CA PHE A 120 3.36 6.22 -16.39
C PHE A 120 4.02 5.88 -17.74
N LYS A 121 5.35 5.96 -17.82
CA LYS A 121 6.15 5.67 -19.02
C LYS A 121 6.10 4.19 -19.39
N GLU A 122 6.51 3.87 -20.61
CA GLU A 122 6.65 2.49 -21.09
C GLU A 122 7.56 1.68 -20.15
N GLY A 123 7.05 0.55 -19.66
CA GLY A 123 7.78 -0.39 -18.83
C GLY A 123 7.29 -0.50 -17.38
N LEU A 124 6.70 0.54 -16.77
CA LEU A 124 6.19 0.44 -15.38
C LEU A 124 4.79 -0.21 -15.34
N HIS A 125 4.68 -1.38 -14.72
CA HIS A 125 3.44 -2.15 -14.69
C HIS A 125 2.56 -1.80 -13.49
N TYR A 126 3.14 -1.66 -12.29
CA TYR A 126 2.40 -1.40 -11.06
C TYR A 126 3.03 -0.26 -10.23
N ILE A 127 2.17 0.52 -9.58
CA ILE A 127 2.54 1.38 -8.45
C ILE A 127 1.77 0.87 -7.23
N ILE A 128 2.49 0.62 -6.13
CA ILE A 128 1.90 0.19 -4.87
C ILE A 128 2.08 1.34 -3.86
N PHE A 129 0.99 1.80 -3.24
CA PHE A 129 1.07 2.73 -2.11
C PHE A 129 1.07 1.97 -0.78
N ASP A 130 2.10 2.20 0.02
CA ASP A 130 2.01 2.00 1.47
C ASP A 130 1.50 3.29 2.12
N THR A 131 0.57 3.20 3.07
CA THR A 131 -0.05 4.40 3.66
C THR A 131 -0.03 4.36 5.18
N ALA A 132 0.09 5.53 5.80
CA ALA A 132 -0.09 5.67 7.25
C ALA A 132 -1.55 5.43 7.71
N PRO A 133 -1.76 5.02 8.97
CA PRO A 133 -3.08 5.04 9.60
C PRO A 133 -3.51 6.48 9.88
N SER A 134 -4.06 7.18 8.89
CA SER A 134 -4.23 8.64 8.96
C SER A 134 -5.55 9.13 8.36
N VAL A 135 -6.11 10.18 8.99
CA VAL A 135 -7.25 10.98 8.51
C VAL A 135 -6.78 12.32 7.89
N GLY A 136 -5.46 12.49 7.72
CA GLY A 136 -4.83 13.77 7.37
C GLY A 136 -5.01 14.22 5.92
N GLY A 137 -5.51 13.35 5.04
CA GLY A 137 -5.82 13.66 3.63
C GLY A 137 -4.84 13.06 2.61
N ILE A 138 -3.63 12.62 2.99
CA ILE A 138 -2.73 11.87 2.11
C ILE A 138 -3.34 10.50 1.77
N GLN A 139 -3.87 9.76 2.75
CA GLN A 139 -4.52 8.46 2.49
C GLN A 139 -5.71 8.61 1.53
N GLU A 140 -6.54 9.65 1.70
CA GLU A 140 -7.64 9.97 0.79
C GLU A 140 -7.14 10.22 -0.64
N ARG A 141 -6.09 11.03 -0.80
CA ARG A 141 -5.46 11.32 -2.09
C ARG A 141 -4.83 10.07 -2.72
N ALA A 142 -4.24 9.20 -1.90
CA ALA A 142 -3.67 7.93 -2.35
C ALA A 142 -4.76 7.00 -2.89
N VAL A 143 -5.89 6.90 -2.17
CA VAL A 143 -7.05 6.14 -2.64
C VAL A 143 -7.60 6.75 -3.93
N TRP A 144 -7.81 8.07 -4.01
CA TRP A 144 -8.28 8.71 -5.23
C TRP A 144 -7.33 8.48 -6.42
N ALA A 145 -6.02 8.49 -6.17
CA ALA A 145 -5.01 8.23 -7.18
C ALA A 145 -5.03 6.79 -7.68
N SER A 146 -5.53 5.85 -6.88
CA SER A 146 -5.46 4.41 -7.15
C SER A 146 -6.58 3.90 -8.03
N ASP A 147 -6.31 2.81 -8.75
CA ASP A 147 -7.31 2.08 -9.51
C ASP A 147 -7.95 0.99 -8.64
N LEU A 148 -7.17 0.42 -7.71
CA LEU A 148 -7.60 -0.65 -6.81
C LEU A 148 -7.16 -0.36 -5.36
N VAL A 149 -7.96 -0.79 -4.39
CA VAL A 149 -7.66 -0.67 -2.97
C VAL A 149 -7.70 -2.04 -2.30
N ILE A 150 -6.67 -2.34 -1.50
CA ILE A 150 -6.63 -3.49 -0.60
C ILE A 150 -6.69 -2.98 0.83
N VAL A 151 -7.51 -3.61 1.68
CA VAL A 151 -7.72 -3.21 3.08
C VAL A 151 -7.24 -4.31 4.03
N PRO A 152 -5.94 -4.32 4.44
CA PRO A 152 -5.45 -5.23 5.46
C PRO A 152 -6.18 -5.00 6.78
N THR A 153 -6.68 -6.07 7.39
CA THR A 153 -7.57 -6.02 8.55
C THR A 153 -7.18 -7.10 9.55
N ALA A 154 -6.61 -6.70 10.69
CA ALA A 154 -6.21 -7.64 11.73
C ALA A 154 -7.42 -8.44 12.25
N THR A 155 -7.33 -9.76 12.41
CA THR A 155 -8.48 -10.57 12.88
C THR A 155 -8.61 -10.58 14.41
N GLU A 156 -8.69 -9.40 14.99
CA GLU A 156 -8.90 -9.17 16.42
C GLU A 156 -10.16 -8.30 16.64
N PHE A 157 -10.59 -8.16 17.89
CA PHE A 157 -11.78 -7.39 18.27
C PHE A 157 -11.72 -5.93 17.71
N LEU A 158 -12.86 -5.41 17.25
CA LEU A 158 -13.03 -4.07 16.62
C LEU A 158 -12.33 -3.83 15.27
N SER A 159 -11.75 -4.84 14.65
CA SER A 159 -11.08 -4.71 13.35
C SER A 159 -11.99 -4.31 12.18
N ALA A 160 -13.26 -4.72 12.20
CA ALA A 160 -14.24 -4.39 11.17
C ALA A 160 -14.57 -2.88 11.10
N GLU A 161 -14.30 -2.10 12.15
CA GLU A 161 -14.49 -0.65 12.14
C GLU A 161 -13.57 0.04 11.12
N GLY A 162 -12.31 -0.39 11.04
CA GLY A 162 -11.33 0.15 10.08
C GLY A 162 -11.76 -0.03 8.63
N VAL A 163 -12.32 -1.21 8.31
CA VAL A 163 -12.91 -1.49 7.00
C VAL A 163 -14.08 -0.56 6.71
N GLY A 164 -14.98 -0.36 7.69
CA GLY A 164 -16.12 0.54 7.56
C GLY A 164 -15.71 1.98 7.24
N LYS A 165 -14.65 2.49 7.89
CA LYS A 165 -14.13 3.84 7.63
C LYS A 165 -13.54 3.98 6.23
N VAL A 166 -12.78 2.98 5.76
CA VAL A 166 -12.24 2.99 4.40
C VAL A 166 -13.36 2.91 3.36
N ALA A 167 -14.34 2.02 3.56
CA ALA A 167 -15.50 1.89 2.67
C ALA A 167 -16.31 3.19 2.59
N TYR A 168 -16.51 3.87 3.73
CA TYR A 168 -17.17 5.18 3.76
C TYR A 168 -16.38 6.23 2.96
N MET A 169 -15.07 6.32 3.15
CA MET A 169 -14.21 7.24 2.38
C MET A 169 -14.27 6.94 0.88
N MET A 170 -14.18 5.68 0.47
CA MET A 170 -14.30 5.26 -0.93
C MET A 170 -15.64 5.67 -1.55
N ASN A 171 -16.75 5.51 -0.81
CA ASN A 171 -18.07 5.95 -1.25
C ASN A 171 -18.13 7.47 -1.44
N ILE A 172 -17.60 8.25 -0.49
CA ILE A 172 -17.50 9.71 -0.62
C ILE A 172 -16.69 10.11 -1.86
N LEU A 173 -15.55 9.45 -2.10
CA LEU A 173 -14.71 9.71 -3.26
C LEU A 173 -15.40 9.37 -4.59
N GLN A 174 -16.14 8.27 -4.66
CA GLN A 174 -16.92 7.90 -5.86
C GLN A 174 -18.05 8.90 -6.11
N GLN A 175 -18.91 9.12 -5.11
CA GLN A 175 -20.16 9.89 -5.28
C GLN A 175 -19.93 11.39 -5.37
N LYS A 176 -18.97 11.95 -4.62
CA LYS A 176 -18.74 13.40 -4.53
C LYS A 176 -17.53 13.90 -5.31
N LYS A 177 -16.55 13.04 -5.61
CA LYS A 177 -15.26 13.43 -6.20
C LYS A 177 -14.93 12.70 -7.50
N GLY A 178 -15.85 11.86 -8.00
CA GLY A 178 -15.71 11.17 -9.29
C GLY A 178 -14.56 10.15 -9.35
N TRP A 179 -14.17 9.56 -8.21
CA TRP A 179 -13.17 8.50 -8.19
C TRP A 179 -13.69 7.26 -8.94
N LYS A 180 -12.85 6.68 -9.80
CA LYS A 180 -13.20 5.56 -10.68
C LYS A 180 -12.60 4.21 -10.26
N GLY A 181 -11.84 4.19 -9.17
CA GLY A 181 -11.26 2.95 -8.66
C GLY A 181 -12.27 2.11 -7.89
N ALA A 182 -11.83 0.91 -7.50
CA ALA A 182 -12.65 -0.08 -6.82
C ALA A 182 -11.93 -0.73 -5.63
N LEU A 183 -12.71 -1.37 -4.77
CA LEU A 183 -12.16 -2.28 -3.76
C LEU A 183 -11.69 -3.56 -4.49
N LEU A 184 -10.41 -3.90 -4.38
CA LEU A 184 -9.92 -5.21 -4.78
C LEU A 184 -10.31 -6.24 -3.74
N GLY A 185 -10.08 -5.92 -2.46
CA GLY A 185 -10.55 -6.75 -1.37
C GLY A 185 -10.07 -6.35 0.01
N ILE A 186 -10.69 -6.95 1.00
CA ILE A 186 -10.32 -6.88 2.42
C ILE A 186 -9.40 -8.07 2.67
N LEU A 187 -8.18 -7.81 3.14
CA LEU A 187 -7.20 -8.85 3.42
C LEU A 187 -7.18 -9.11 4.93
N PRO A 188 -7.75 -10.21 5.45
CA PRO A 188 -7.60 -10.53 6.85
C PRO A 188 -6.12 -10.80 7.17
N THR A 189 -5.59 -10.17 8.21
CA THR A 189 -4.19 -10.32 8.63
C THR A 189 -4.09 -10.78 10.08
N PHE A 190 -2.95 -11.38 10.44
CA PHE A 190 -2.69 -11.96 11.76
C PHE A 190 -3.70 -13.02 12.16
N TYR A 191 -4.24 -13.74 11.16
CA TYR A 191 -5.23 -14.77 11.39
C TYR A 191 -4.62 -15.96 12.15
N ASP A 192 -5.33 -16.37 13.19
CA ASP A 192 -4.98 -17.52 14.01
C ASP A 192 -6.14 -18.52 14.02
N ALA A 193 -5.94 -19.62 13.29
CA ALA A 193 -6.92 -20.70 13.14
C ALA A 193 -7.19 -21.50 14.44
N GLN A 194 -6.44 -21.27 15.52
CA GLN A 194 -6.69 -21.89 16.82
C GLN A 194 -7.60 -21.04 17.70
N THR A 195 -7.56 -19.72 17.52
CA THR A 195 -8.36 -18.78 18.32
C THR A 195 -9.81 -18.70 17.85
N ARG A 196 -10.75 -18.61 18.80
CA ARG A 196 -12.17 -18.41 18.50
C ARG A 196 -12.41 -17.01 17.95
N GLU A 197 -11.68 -16.04 18.46
CA GLU A 197 -11.73 -14.63 18.12
C GLU A 197 -11.43 -14.42 16.63
N SER A 198 -10.30 -14.93 16.13
CA SER A 198 -9.94 -14.79 14.72
C SER A 198 -10.97 -15.43 13.80
N LYS A 199 -11.53 -16.59 14.18
CA LYS A 199 -12.58 -17.26 13.41
C LYS A 199 -13.85 -16.41 13.34
N ILE A 200 -14.34 -15.91 14.48
CA ILE A 200 -15.55 -15.08 14.54
C ILE A 200 -15.36 -13.81 13.70
N THR A 201 -14.23 -13.12 13.86
CA THR A 201 -13.96 -11.90 13.09
C THR A 201 -13.88 -12.17 11.59
N ASN A 202 -13.19 -13.23 11.17
CA ASN A 202 -13.09 -13.59 9.76
C ASN A 202 -14.46 -13.98 9.16
N THR A 203 -15.27 -14.74 9.91
CA THR A 203 -16.64 -15.08 9.49
C THR A 203 -17.50 -13.83 9.35
N ALA A 204 -17.47 -12.91 10.32
CA ALA A 204 -18.23 -11.66 10.27
C ALA A 204 -17.81 -10.77 9.08
N LEU A 205 -16.51 -10.74 8.74
CA LEU A 205 -16.04 -10.07 7.53
C LEU A 205 -16.65 -10.71 6.27
N LYS A 206 -16.62 -12.04 6.17
CA LYS A 206 -17.18 -12.78 5.03
C LYS A 206 -18.69 -12.61 4.90
N GLU A 207 -19.42 -12.66 6.00
CA GLU A 207 -20.87 -12.42 6.02
C GLU A 207 -21.23 -11.01 5.54
N ARG A 208 -20.43 -9.99 5.91
CA ARG A 208 -20.70 -8.59 5.58
C ARG A 208 -20.23 -8.18 4.19
N PHE A 209 -19.08 -8.69 3.74
CA PHE A 209 -18.40 -8.22 2.53
C PHE A 209 -18.29 -9.28 1.43
N GLY A 210 -18.74 -10.51 1.69
CA GLY A 210 -18.83 -11.58 0.70
C GLY A 210 -17.50 -11.86 0.00
N GLU A 211 -17.56 -11.93 -1.33
CA GLU A 211 -16.41 -12.23 -2.21
C GLU A 211 -15.31 -11.17 -2.17
N SER A 212 -15.55 -10.00 -1.57
CA SER A 212 -14.50 -8.99 -1.37
C SER A 212 -13.51 -9.38 -0.29
N VAL A 213 -13.78 -10.40 0.53
CA VAL A 213 -12.83 -10.89 1.54
C VAL A 213 -11.84 -11.85 0.91
N LEU A 214 -10.57 -11.49 0.95
CA LEU A 214 -9.45 -12.25 0.42
C LEU A 214 -9.04 -13.37 1.38
N ASP A 215 -8.22 -14.30 0.90
CA ASP A 215 -7.64 -15.33 1.75
C ASP A 215 -6.76 -14.71 2.86
N PRO A 216 -6.87 -15.21 4.11
CA PRO A 216 -6.20 -14.59 5.25
C PRO A 216 -4.69 -14.82 5.24
N ILE A 217 -3.93 -13.81 5.68
CA ILE A 217 -2.52 -13.95 6.06
C ILE A 217 -2.44 -14.36 7.52
N HIS A 218 -1.80 -15.49 7.79
CA HIS A 218 -1.68 -16.01 9.15
C HIS A 218 -0.67 -15.23 9.97
N ARG A 219 -0.90 -15.21 11.29
CA ARG A 219 0.07 -14.63 12.23
C ARG A 219 1.36 -15.44 12.17
N ALA A 220 2.47 -14.77 11.84
CA ALA A 220 3.78 -15.38 11.78
C ALA A 220 4.86 -14.41 12.30
N THR A 221 5.70 -14.87 13.23
CA THR A 221 6.82 -14.09 13.79
C THR A 221 7.86 -13.76 12.73
N ILE A 222 8.05 -14.67 11.76
CA ILE A 222 8.98 -14.53 10.65
C ILE A 222 8.78 -13.24 9.84
N LEU A 223 7.54 -12.74 9.71
CA LEU A 223 7.26 -11.48 9.01
C LEU A 223 7.85 -10.26 9.72
N ARG A 224 8.01 -10.32 11.05
CA ARG A 224 8.69 -9.28 11.83
C ARG A 224 10.21 -9.38 11.69
N GLU A 225 10.74 -10.60 11.66
CA GLU A 225 12.17 -10.88 11.45
C GLU A 225 12.63 -10.43 10.06
N CYS A 226 11.79 -10.62 9.04
CA CYS A 226 11.97 -10.11 7.68
C CYS A 226 12.24 -8.60 7.70
N ALA A 227 11.32 -7.83 8.29
CA ALA A 227 11.45 -6.37 8.37
C ALA A 227 12.71 -5.94 9.14
N ALA A 228 13.05 -6.63 10.22
CA ALA A 228 14.25 -6.35 11.02
C ALA A 228 15.56 -6.67 10.27
N SER A 229 15.54 -7.61 9.32
CA SER A 229 16.70 -8.02 8.53
C SER A 229 16.79 -7.35 7.15
N GLY A 230 15.85 -6.46 6.81
CA GLY A 230 15.80 -5.81 5.49
C GLY A 230 15.51 -6.76 4.33
N LYS A 231 14.95 -7.94 4.65
CA LYS A 231 14.61 -8.99 3.68
C LYS A 231 13.10 -9.12 3.60
N THR A 232 12.59 -9.36 2.40
CA THR A 232 11.18 -9.72 2.23
C THR A 232 10.95 -11.17 2.62
N ILE A 233 9.68 -11.57 2.77
CA ILE A 233 9.33 -12.96 3.08
C ILE A 233 9.86 -13.96 2.04
N PHE A 234 9.93 -13.55 0.77
CA PHE A 234 10.43 -14.40 -0.32
C PHE A 234 11.94 -14.61 -0.29
N GLU A 235 12.71 -13.71 0.33
CA GLU A 235 14.16 -13.87 0.48
C GLU A 235 14.53 -14.54 1.80
N TYR A 236 13.71 -14.31 2.83
CA TYR A 236 13.97 -14.84 4.17
C TYR A 236 13.59 -16.31 4.27
N ASP A 237 12.40 -16.69 3.78
CA ASP A 237 11.96 -18.08 3.68
C ASP A 237 10.85 -18.22 2.62
N GLU A 238 11.24 -18.56 1.39
CA GLU A 238 10.33 -18.70 0.26
C GLU A 238 9.31 -19.85 0.41
N LYS A 239 9.57 -20.82 1.29
CA LYS A 239 8.75 -22.04 1.46
C LYS A 239 7.82 -21.95 2.66
N CYS A 240 7.95 -20.91 3.48
CA CYS A 240 7.04 -20.72 4.60
C CYS A 240 5.63 -20.39 4.11
N ARG A 241 4.66 -20.68 4.97
CA ARG A 241 3.25 -20.38 4.75
C ARG A 241 3.00 -18.92 4.34
N SER A 242 3.66 -17.96 5.00
CA SER A 242 3.44 -16.54 4.69
C SER A 242 3.92 -16.16 3.29
N ALA A 243 4.97 -16.78 2.77
CA ALA A 243 5.40 -16.59 1.39
C ALA A 243 4.34 -17.13 0.41
N GLU A 244 3.81 -18.32 0.67
CA GLU A 244 2.74 -18.90 -0.15
C GLU A 244 1.47 -18.03 -0.15
N GLU A 245 1.06 -17.52 1.01
CA GLU A 245 -0.11 -16.67 1.17
C GLU A 245 0.05 -15.34 0.42
N TYR A 246 1.19 -14.66 0.54
CA TYR A 246 1.46 -13.44 -0.23
C TYR A 246 1.63 -13.69 -1.73
N MET A 247 2.14 -14.86 -2.13
CA MET A 247 2.18 -15.27 -3.54
C MET A 247 0.77 -15.56 -4.08
N SER A 248 -0.13 -16.09 -3.25
CA SER A 248 -1.55 -16.25 -3.61
C SER A 248 -2.22 -14.90 -3.86
N LEU A 249 -2.03 -13.94 -2.94
CA LEU A 249 -2.48 -12.55 -3.11
C LEU A 249 -1.92 -11.93 -4.41
N THR A 250 -0.63 -12.13 -4.67
CA THR A 250 0.02 -11.66 -5.90
C THR A 250 -0.65 -12.22 -7.15
N LYS A 251 -0.91 -13.54 -7.19
CA LYS A 251 -1.60 -14.19 -8.32
C LYS A 251 -3.01 -13.65 -8.52
N GLN A 252 -3.71 -13.30 -7.44
CA GLN A 252 -5.03 -12.69 -7.52
C GLN A 252 -4.96 -11.28 -8.11
N VAL A 253 -4.00 -10.45 -7.67
CA VAL A 253 -3.76 -9.10 -8.19
C VAL A 253 -3.44 -9.11 -9.69
N LEU A 254 -2.65 -10.10 -10.16
CA LEU A 254 -2.29 -10.24 -11.58
C LEU A 254 -3.48 -10.51 -12.52
N LYS A 255 -4.66 -10.85 -11.99
CA LYS A 255 -5.89 -11.03 -12.79
C LYS A 255 -6.56 -9.71 -13.17
N PHE A 256 -6.11 -8.57 -12.62
CA PHE A 256 -6.66 -7.23 -12.82
C PHE A 256 -5.70 -6.29 -13.55
#